data_AF-A0A150SKG1-F1
#
_entry.id   AF-A0A150SKG1-F1
#
_cell.length_a   1.000
_cell.length_b   1.000
_cell.length_c   1.000
_cell.angle_alpha   90.00
_cell.angle_beta   90.00
_cell.angle_gamma   90.00
#
_symmetry.space_group_name_H-M   'P 1'
#
loop_
_entity.id
_entity.type
_entity.pdbx_description
1 polymer ?
#
loop_
_entity_poly.entity_id
_entity_poly.type
_entity_poly.pdbx_seq_one_letter_code
_entity_poly.pdbx_strand_id
1 'polypeptide(L)'
;MQKKSMLGVGWVLALGLLSGGAAAGIDDLQGTKAGAMPQPNNLGTAERCAGCHRAEGQDPLDYMPTDTWAGTMMANAWRDPVFKAALTIANQDVPGIGTFCLRCHTPVGFVNGRATPPDGSGLDPNAASDGKIVDGQGVSCNVCHRAKPTLGEDDKPSYHLGNAQLVFDTTPEAAGFTSTPVMYGPYENVESNSHVGERDPMLASSQFCGQCHQVTNPEVMLRNADGTETTIEFPLDTTFEEWASSDFRDGGADPRSCVDCHMKRKTGELAVADLGPLRTDPRDHVLVGGNHWGIQAVMAAEKEYVAEREASFQLALDRTLESLASAASVTLVEAPGEARPGDEITVAVRVENLTGHKFPTGYAESRRAWIAVFLVGEDGVERPLLGGYDADTGEIQHEPPTHEYRAVHGRWDGDAGAGEKEEHLALHDMIISDTRIPPKGFVPSQKTQPTPEIDFGDGNGGYRNYDEARFTLTVPAGAFGAQTLSARVYYQSMTKEYIDFLRSENVTDDLGERLQAIYEETGEAPPILVASADASIDL
;
A
#
# COMPACT_ATOMS: atom_id res chain seq x y z
N MET A 1 78.58 -35.78 16.91
CA MET A 1 78.11 -35.76 18.32
C MET A 1 76.73 -35.13 18.39
N GLN A 2 76.01 -35.33 19.50
CA GLN A 2 74.67 -34.81 19.83
C GLN A 2 73.51 -35.21 18.92
N LYS A 3 72.49 -35.83 19.54
CA LYS A 3 71.12 -35.95 19.01
C LYS A 3 70.34 -34.68 19.41
N LYS A 4 69.40 -34.24 18.57
CA LYS A 4 68.22 -33.45 18.98
C LYS A 4 67.02 -34.31 18.54
N SER A 5 66.25 -34.88 19.47
CA SER A 5 65.21 -34.25 20.29
C SER A 5 63.95 -33.95 19.48
N MET A 6 62.84 -34.55 19.91
CA MET A 6 61.51 -34.43 19.29
C MET A 6 60.87 -33.07 19.61
N LEU A 7 59.91 -32.65 18.78
CA LEU A 7 58.49 -32.63 19.18
C LEU A 7 57.61 -32.61 17.92
N GLY A 8 56.54 -33.40 17.91
CA GLY A 8 55.50 -33.32 16.89
C GLY A 8 54.35 -32.47 17.41
N VAL A 9 53.89 -31.49 16.62
CA VAL A 9 52.70 -30.69 16.93
C VAL A 9 51.50 -31.33 16.23
N GLY A 10 50.49 -31.69 17.02
CA GLY A 10 49.25 -32.27 16.49
C GLY A 10 48.38 -31.20 15.81
N TRP A 11 47.66 -31.60 14.76
CA TRP A 11 46.64 -30.76 14.14
C TRP A 11 45.41 -30.70 15.06
N VAL A 12 45.08 -29.50 15.53
CA VAL A 12 43.79 -29.24 16.17
C VAL A 12 42.81 -28.84 15.06
N LEU A 13 41.92 -29.77 14.70
CA LEU A 13 40.72 -29.46 13.94
C LEU A 13 39.80 -28.62 14.84
N ALA A 14 39.84 -27.30 14.69
CA ALA A 14 38.80 -26.44 15.21
C ALA A 14 37.51 -26.73 14.44
N LEU A 15 36.51 -27.30 15.10
CA LEU A 15 35.15 -27.27 14.58
C LEU A 15 34.72 -25.80 14.61
N GLY A 16 34.60 -25.19 13.43
CA GLY A 16 33.86 -23.95 13.28
C GLY A 16 32.43 -24.22 13.70
N LEU A 17 32.00 -23.60 14.80
CA LEU A 17 30.59 -23.58 15.17
C LEU A 17 29.83 -22.91 14.02
N LEU A 18 28.75 -23.57 13.57
CA LEU A 18 27.78 -22.94 12.69
C LEU A 18 27.09 -21.83 13.50
N SER A 19 27.58 -20.60 13.35
CA SER A 19 26.77 -19.43 13.66
C SER A 19 25.62 -19.42 12.66
N GLY A 20 24.42 -19.81 13.11
CA GLY A 20 23.20 -19.34 12.46
C GLY A 20 23.28 -17.82 12.40
N GLY A 21 23.05 -17.24 11.22
CA GLY A 21 23.01 -15.79 11.10
C GLY A 21 21.88 -15.26 11.98
N ALA A 22 22.18 -14.30 12.86
CA ALA A 22 21.13 -13.47 13.40
C ALA A 22 20.48 -12.71 12.23
N ALA A 23 19.16 -12.51 12.29
CA ALA A 23 18.49 -11.57 11.40
C ALA A 23 19.05 -10.15 11.60
N ALA A 24 18.92 -9.32 10.57
CA ALA A 24 19.30 -7.92 10.65
C ALA A 24 18.16 -7.14 11.32
N GLY A 25 18.42 -6.53 12.48
CA GLY A 25 17.37 -5.84 13.24
C GLY A 25 16.99 -4.48 12.65
N ILE A 26 16.04 -3.77 13.29
CA ILE A 26 15.66 -2.39 12.95
C ILE A 26 16.89 -1.46 12.93
N ASP A 27 17.85 -1.70 13.84
CA ASP A 27 19.10 -0.96 13.93
C ASP A 27 20.04 -1.20 12.74
N ASP A 28 19.95 -2.33 12.04
CA ASP A 28 20.76 -2.67 10.87
C ASP A 28 20.21 -2.05 9.57
N LEU A 29 18.91 -1.71 9.52
CA LEU A 29 18.23 -1.13 8.35
C LEU A 29 18.99 0.07 7.77
N GLN A 30 19.24 0.04 6.46
CA GLN A 30 20.04 1.00 5.73
C GLN A 30 19.28 2.32 5.48
N GLY A 31 19.81 3.18 4.62
CA GLY A 31 19.31 4.54 4.42
C GLY A 31 19.88 5.55 5.42
N THR A 32 19.35 6.78 5.36
CA THR A 32 19.68 7.85 6.30
C THR A 32 19.06 7.53 7.67
N LYS A 33 19.91 7.31 8.68
CA LYS A 33 19.48 7.03 10.06
C LYS A 33 18.74 8.23 10.69
N ALA A 34 17.95 7.97 11.73
CA ALA A 34 17.22 9.01 12.45
C ALA A 34 18.15 10.11 12.98
N GLY A 35 17.77 11.38 12.80
CA GLY A 35 18.57 12.53 13.22
C GLY A 35 19.87 12.78 12.44
N ALA A 36 20.18 12.01 11.39
CA ALA A 36 21.41 12.15 10.63
C ALA A 36 21.42 13.36 9.67
N MET A 37 20.28 14.03 9.46
CA MET A 37 20.24 15.30 8.73
C MET A 37 20.85 16.44 9.57
N PRO A 38 21.83 17.21 9.04
CA PRO A 38 22.34 18.41 9.69
C PRO A 38 21.22 19.38 10.10
N GLN A 39 21.47 20.23 11.10
CA GLN A 39 20.50 21.22 11.56
C GLN A 39 21.12 22.62 11.59
N PRO A 40 20.48 23.65 10.98
CA PRO A 40 19.24 23.57 10.19
C PRO A 40 19.48 23.04 8.77
N ASN A 41 18.70 22.03 8.34
CA ASN A 41 18.68 21.58 6.95
C ASN A 41 17.64 22.32 6.07
N ASN A 42 17.61 21.97 4.79
CA ASN A 42 16.78 22.56 3.75
C ASN A 42 15.53 21.75 3.38
N LEU A 43 15.16 20.73 4.16
CA LEU A 43 13.87 20.03 3.99
C LEU A 43 12.74 20.99 4.40
N GLY A 44 12.14 21.65 3.40
CA GLY A 44 11.07 22.64 3.59
C GLY A 44 9.68 22.02 3.51
N THR A 45 8.64 22.80 3.83
CA THR A 45 7.25 22.37 3.66
C THR A 45 6.82 22.39 2.20
N ALA A 46 5.74 21.67 1.88
CA ALA A 46 5.12 21.65 0.56
C ALA A 46 4.63 23.04 0.11
N GLU A 47 4.28 23.95 1.02
CA GLU A 47 3.88 25.33 0.70
C GLU A 47 5.02 26.12 0.04
N ARG A 48 6.29 25.83 0.33
CA ARG A 48 7.43 26.41 -0.39
C ARG A 48 7.50 25.89 -1.84
N CYS A 49 7.11 24.64 -2.08
CA CYS A 49 6.97 24.10 -3.43
C CYS A 49 5.75 24.69 -4.13
N ALA A 50 4.62 24.82 -3.42
CA ALA A 50 3.37 25.41 -3.91
C ALA A 50 3.55 26.83 -4.46
N GLY A 51 4.49 27.61 -3.90
CA GLY A 51 4.84 28.94 -4.41
C GLY A 51 5.30 29.00 -5.87
N CYS A 52 5.56 27.85 -6.52
CA CYS A 52 5.71 27.75 -7.98
C CYS A 52 5.00 26.52 -8.58
N HIS A 53 4.88 25.39 -7.86
CA HIS A 53 4.40 24.10 -8.37
C HIS A 53 2.90 23.83 -8.13
N ARG A 54 2.10 24.89 -8.07
CA ARG A 54 0.63 24.84 -8.03
C ARG A 54 0.03 25.47 -9.29
N ALA A 55 -1.22 25.18 -9.60
CA ALA A 55 -1.96 25.85 -10.66
C ALA A 55 -2.21 27.34 -10.33
N GLU A 56 -1.91 28.25 -11.27
CA GLU A 56 -2.23 29.67 -11.13
C GLU A 56 -3.08 30.19 -12.30
N GLY A 57 -3.90 31.22 -12.02
CA GLY A 57 -4.66 31.95 -13.04
C GLY A 57 -5.73 31.14 -13.79
N GLN A 58 -5.32 30.37 -14.80
CA GLN A 58 -6.16 29.53 -15.66
C GLN A 58 -5.59 28.12 -15.87
N ASP A 59 -4.52 27.75 -15.14
CA ASP A 59 -3.93 26.41 -15.21
C ASP A 59 -4.91 25.33 -14.69
N PRO A 60 -5.02 24.17 -15.36
CA PRO A 60 -5.77 23.04 -14.82
C PRO A 60 -5.18 22.49 -13.52
N LEU A 61 -6.03 22.32 -12.49
CA LEU A 61 -5.67 21.72 -11.20
C LEU A 61 -5.32 20.22 -11.29
N ASP A 62 -5.72 19.53 -12.36
CA ASP A 62 -5.67 18.06 -12.49
C ASP A 62 -4.31 17.48 -12.91
N TYR A 63 -3.24 18.29 -12.91
CA TYR A 63 -1.88 17.82 -13.20
C TYR A 63 -0.75 18.54 -12.42
N MET A 64 -1.01 19.71 -11.82
CA MET A 64 0.04 20.48 -11.14
C MET A 64 0.49 19.78 -9.85
N PRO A 65 1.81 19.70 -9.55
CA PRO A 65 2.33 18.77 -8.54
C PRO A 65 1.76 18.97 -7.13
N THR A 66 1.57 20.21 -6.66
CA THR A 66 1.00 20.45 -5.32
C THR A 66 -0.49 20.11 -5.27
N ASP A 67 -1.29 20.60 -6.21
CA ASP A 67 -2.75 20.45 -6.20
C ASP A 67 -3.18 18.99 -6.35
N THR A 68 -2.39 18.21 -7.09
CA THR A 68 -2.62 16.77 -7.30
C THR A 68 -2.13 15.89 -6.15
N TRP A 69 -1.07 16.29 -5.44
CA TRP A 69 -0.54 15.54 -4.29
C TRP A 69 -1.33 15.77 -2.99
N ALA A 70 -1.78 17.00 -2.71
CA ALA A 70 -2.18 17.41 -1.36
C ALA A 70 -3.37 16.67 -0.73
N GLY A 71 -4.30 16.15 -1.55
CA GLY A 71 -5.45 15.35 -1.09
C GLY A 71 -5.18 13.85 -0.98
N THR A 72 -4.01 13.38 -1.41
CA THR A 72 -3.67 11.94 -1.42
C THR A 72 -3.26 11.43 -0.04
N MET A 73 -3.27 10.11 0.14
CA MET A 73 -2.71 9.48 1.33
C MET A 73 -1.18 9.66 1.45
N MET A 74 -0.46 10.03 0.37
CA MET A 74 0.96 10.39 0.47
C MET A 74 1.15 11.67 1.30
N ALA A 75 0.39 12.72 1.00
CA ALA A 75 0.41 13.98 1.75
C ALA A 75 -0.08 13.85 3.20
N ASN A 76 -0.85 12.81 3.48
CA ASN A 76 -1.61 12.62 4.71
C ASN A 76 -1.24 11.34 5.47
N ALA A 77 -0.14 10.68 5.13
CA ALA A 77 0.29 9.42 5.75
C ALA A 77 0.46 9.49 7.28
N TRP A 78 0.87 10.66 7.80
CA TRP A 78 0.90 10.94 9.25
C TRP A 78 -0.46 11.40 9.81
N ARG A 79 -1.34 12.00 9.00
CA ARG A 79 -2.66 12.49 9.43
C ARG A 79 -3.70 11.38 9.56
N ASP A 80 -3.54 10.30 8.80
CA ASP A 80 -4.44 9.13 8.78
C ASP A 80 -4.80 8.66 10.21
N PRO A 81 -6.09 8.71 10.60
CA PRO A 81 -6.52 8.30 11.94
C PRO A 81 -6.41 6.78 12.16
N VAL A 82 -6.47 5.97 11.09
CA VAL A 82 -6.26 4.51 11.17
C VAL A 82 -4.81 4.24 11.54
N PHE A 83 -3.87 4.90 10.84
CA PHE A 83 -2.44 4.78 11.14
C PHE A 83 -2.13 5.24 12.57
N LYS A 84 -2.69 6.38 13.02
CA LYS A 84 -2.49 6.88 14.39
C LYS A 84 -2.94 5.86 15.44
N ALA A 85 -4.12 5.24 15.29
CA ALA A 85 -4.61 4.22 16.22
C ALA A 85 -3.78 2.93 16.17
N ALA A 86 -3.45 2.43 14.98
CA ALA A 86 -2.60 1.25 14.81
C ALA A 86 -1.16 1.45 15.34
N LEU A 87 -0.63 2.67 15.24
CA LEU A 87 0.66 3.06 15.83
C LEU A 87 0.63 3.01 17.37
N THR A 88 -0.50 3.32 18.00
CA THR A 88 -0.69 3.10 19.44
C THR A 88 -0.65 1.62 19.75
N ILE A 89 -1.48 0.78 19.10
CA ILE A 89 -1.50 -0.68 19.35
C ILE A 89 -0.10 -1.28 19.20
N ALA A 90 0.59 -1.00 18.09
CA ALA A 90 1.94 -1.51 17.84
C ALA A 90 2.94 -1.11 18.94
N ASN A 91 2.86 0.12 19.47
CA ASN A 91 3.72 0.56 20.58
C ASN A 91 3.34 -0.04 21.95
N GLN A 92 2.10 -0.50 22.14
CA GLN A 92 1.72 -1.32 23.31
C GLN A 92 2.30 -2.73 23.18
N ASP A 93 2.22 -3.32 21.99
CA ASP A 93 2.69 -4.67 21.66
C ASP A 93 4.22 -4.80 21.78
N VAL A 94 4.93 -3.89 21.12
CA VAL A 94 6.40 -3.88 20.99
C VAL A 94 6.91 -2.46 21.29
N PRO A 95 7.19 -2.13 22.56
CA PRO A 95 7.57 -0.77 22.96
C PRO A 95 8.79 -0.23 22.20
N GLY A 96 8.56 0.77 21.34
CA GLY A 96 9.58 1.37 20.46
C GLY A 96 9.37 1.11 18.97
N ILE A 97 8.55 0.13 18.58
CA ILE A 97 8.36 -0.25 17.17
C ILE A 97 7.82 0.91 16.31
N GLY A 98 7.10 1.86 16.90
CA GLY A 98 6.56 2.98 16.14
C GLY A 98 7.62 3.83 15.41
N THR A 99 8.86 3.88 15.92
CA THR A 99 9.97 4.55 15.22
C THR A 99 10.30 3.90 13.86
N PHE A 100 10.04 2.59 13.69
CA PHE A 100 10.10 1.90 12.39
C PHE A 100 8.94 2.34 11.47
N CYS A 101 7.70 2.33 11.97
CA CYS A 101 6.51 2.75 11.21
C CYS A 101 6.61 4.20 10.70
N LEU A 102 7.16 5.09 11.54
CA LEU A 102 7.36 6.51 11.22
C LEU A 102 8.39 6.73 10.09
N ARG A 103 9.24 5.74 9.74
CA ARG A 103 10.12 5.81 8.55
C ARG A 103 9.31 5.96 7.26
N CYS A 104 8.15 5.32 7.18
CA CYS A 104 7.24 5.38 6.03
C CYS A 104 6.24 6.53 6.15
N HIS A 105 5.64 6.73 7.33
CA HIS A 105 4.53 7.67 7.52
C HIS A 105 4.96 9.12 7.79
N THR A 106 6.19 9.35 8.27
CA THR A 106 6.81 10.69 8.31
C THR A 106 8.32 10.58 8.02
N PRO A 107 8.71 10.31 6.77
CA PRO A 107 10.11 10.06 6.44
C PRO A 107 11.03 11.24 6.77
N VAL A 108 10.52 12.48 6.68
CA VAL A 108 11.27 13.67 7.09
C VAL A 108 11.38 13.80 8.61
N GLY A 109 10.32 13.50 9.37
CA GLY A 109 10.37 13.48 10.83
C GLY A 109 11.33 12.43 11.37
N PHE A 110 11.40 11.26 10.72
CA PHE A 110 12.39 10.25 11.00
C PHE A 110 13.82 10.78 10.78
N VAL A 111 14.20 11.24 9.58
CA VAL A 111 15.60 11.68 9.31
C VAL A 111 15.99 12.97 10.04
N ASN A 112 15.02 13.78 10.47
CA ASN A 112 15.24 14.91 11.40
C ASN A 112 15.45 14.48 12.86
N GLY A 113 15.14 13.23 13.24
CA GLY A 113 15.28 12.72 14.60
C GLY A 113 14.09 13.01 15.52
N ARG A 114 12.89 13.22 14.95
CA ARG A 114 11.63 13.48 15.67
C ARG A 114 10.66 12.31 15.70
N ALA A 115 11.01 11.18 15.08
CA ALA A 115 10.37 9.88 15.29
C ALA A 115 10.71 9.23 16.66
N THR A 116 11.07 10.06 17.64
CA THR A 116 11.34 9.71 19.04
C THR A 116 10.73 10.81 19.91
N PRO A 117 9.73 10.53 20.77
CA PRO A 117 9.20 9.20 21.09
C PRO A 117 8.48 8.49 19.92
N PRO A 118 8.31 7.16 19.99
CA PRO A 118 7.89 6.31 18.86
C PRO A 118 6.39 6.43 18.54
N ASP A 119 5.64 7.12 19.37
CA ASP A 119 4.24 7.53 19.19
C ASP A 119 4.08 8.73 18.22
N GLY A 120 5.19 9.36 17.81
CA GLY A 120 5.20 10.57 16.99
C GLY A 120 4.91 11.87 17.76
N SER A 121 4.81 11.84 19.09
CA SER A 121 4.68 13.05 19.94
C SER A 121 5.90 13.97 19.89
N GLY A 122 7.04 13.48 19.38
CA GLY A 122 8.24 14.28 19.11
C GLY A 122 8.19 15.08 17.81
N LEU A 123 7.22 14.81 16.93
CA LEU A 123 7.00 15.54 15.68
C LEU A 123 6.39 16.91 15.99
N ASP A 124 6.82 17.95 15.28
CA ASP A 124 6.18 19.26 15.34
C ASP A 124 5.36 19.48 14.05
N PRO A 125 4.03 19.25 14.07
CA PRO A 125 3.21 19.41 12.87
C PRO A 125 2.91 20.88 12.52
N ASN A 126 3.22 21.83 13.42
CA ASN A 126 2.84 23.24 13.29
C ASN A 126 4.02 24.18 13.01
N ALA A 127 5.25 23.76 13.28
CA ALA A 127 6.41 24.61 13.10
C ALA A 127 6.81 24.75 11.62
N ALA A 128 6.47 25.88 11.00
CA ALA A 128 7.12 26.41 9.81
C ALA A 128 7.27 27.93 9.97
N SER A 129 8.46 28.47 9.70
CA SER A 129 8.89 29.69 10.42
C SER A 129 10.12 30.40 9.84
N ASP A 130 10.50 30.07 8.61
CA ASP A 130 11.86 30.22 8.09
C ASP A 130 12.92 29.42 8.90
N GLY A 131 12.51 28.57 9.87
CA GLY A 131 13.46 28.00 10.84
C GLY A 131 13.06 26.82 11.73
N LYS A 132 12.28 25.77 11.42
CA LYS A 132 11.45 25.26 10.29
C LYS A 132 10.57 24.11 10.89
N ILE A 133 10.02 23.20 10.06
CA ILE A 133 9.76 21.73 10.23
C ILE A 133 8.65 21.26 9.24
N VAL A 134 8.82 20.11 8.59
CA VAL A 134 7.87 19.56 7.58
C VAL A 134 7.25 18.23 8.03
N ASP A 135 7.59 17.77 9.23
CA ASP A 135 7.37 16.40 9.70
C ASP A 135 5.89 15.96 9.69
N GLY A 136 4.95 16.89 9.88
CA GLY A 136 3.50 16.61 9.79
C GLY A 136 2.94 16.40 8.36
N GLN A 137 3.74 16.53 7.30
CA GLN A 137 3.29 16.49 5.89
C GLN A 137 3.52 15.14 5.18
N GLY A 138 3.67 14.05 5.95
CA GLY A 138 3.74 12.69 5.41
C GLY A 138 4.87 12.47 4.40
N VAL A 139 4.54 11.79 3.30
CA VAL A 139 5.40 11.62 2.12
C VAL A 139 5.36 12.89 1.28
N SER A 140 6.05 13.92 1.77
CA SER A 140 6.12 15.26 1.16
C SER A 140 7.00 15.32 -0.09
N CYS A 141 6.90 16.42 -0.85
CA CYS A 141 7.73 16.68 -2.04
C CYS A 141 9.24 16.50 -1.76
N ASN A 142 9.69 16.81 -0.54
CA ASN A 142 11.08 16.64 -0.14
C ASN A 142 11.46 15.16 0.06
N VAL A 143 10.53 14.26 0.40
CA VAL A 143 10.83 12.83 0.48
C VAL A 143 11.24 12.29 -0.89
N CYS A 144 10.44 12.56 -1.92
CA CYS A 144 10.71 12.08 -3.28
C CYS A 144 11.89 12.82 -3.93
N HIS A 145 11.90 14.16 -3.88
CA HIS A 145 12.88 14.95 -4.64
C HIS A 145 14.21 15.20 -3.90
N ARG A 146 14.36 14.85 -2.61
CA ARG A 146 15.65 14.93 -1.90
C ARG A 146 16.30 13.57 -1.68
N ALA A 147 15.56 12.48 -1.85
CA ALA A 147 16.13 11.14 -1.86
C ALA A 147 17.01 10.96 -3.11
N LYS A 148 18.16 10.32 -2.94
CA LYS A 148 19.14 10.04 -4.00
C LYS A 148 19.34 8.54 -4.18
N PRO A 149 19.65 8.06 -5.39
CA PRO A 149 20.03 6.67 -5.59
C PRO A 149 21.31 6.33 -4.83
N THR A 150 21.41 5.05 -4.48
CA THR A 150 22.56 4.41 -3.84
C THR A 150 23.39 3.68 -4.90
N LEU A 151 24.45 2.98 -4.51
CA LEU A 151 25.22 2.12 -5.41
C LEU A 151 24.89 0.66 -5.13
N GLY A 152 24.48 -0.07 -6.16
CA GLY A 152 24.35 -1.53 -6.15
C GLY A 152 25.69 -2.24 -6.41
N GLU A 153 25.67 -3.57 -6.42
CA GLU A 153 26.87 -4.43 -6.49
C GLU A 153 27.79 -4.19 -7.71
N ASP A 154 27.23 -3.65 -8.80
CA ASP A 154 27.92 -3.34 -10.07
C ASP A 154 28.46 -1.88 -10.14
N ASP A 155 28.52 -1.14 -9.02
CA ASP A 155 28.71 0.34 -8.97
C ASP A 155 27.63 1.13 -9.77
N LYS A 156 26.51 0.49 -10.10
CA LYS A 156 25.36 1.11 -10.78
C LYS A 156 24.45 1.80 -9.76
N PRO A 157 23.83 2.93 -10.12
CA PRO A 157 22.71 3.50 -9.36
C PRO A 157 21.63 2.44 -9.05
N SER A 158 21.14 2.45 -7.81
CA SER A 158 20.11 1.55 -7.29
C SER A 158 19.32 2.23 -6.14
N TYR A 159 18.36 1.54 -5.53
CA TYR A 159 17.75 1.94 -4.25
C TYR A 159 17.76 0.80 -3.24
N HIS A 160 17.74 1.13 -1.95
CA HIS A 160 17.58 0.14 -0.87
C HIS A 160 16.10 -0.25 -0.75
N LEU A 161 15.72 -1.40 -1.32
CA LEU A 161 14.34 -1.87 -1.33
C LEU A 161 13.83 -2.18 0.09
N GLY A 162 12.58 -1.82 0.33
CA GLY A 162 11.83 -2.03 1.56
C GLY A 162 12.20 -1.19 2.78
N ASN A 163 11.27 -1.17 3.74
CA ASN A 163 11.43 -0.59 5.09
C ASN A 163 11.88 0.89 5.14
N ALA A 164 11.51 1.66 4.11
CA ALA A 164 11.88 3.07 3.90
C ALA A 164 13.37 3.34 4.15
N GLN A 165 14.24 2.58 3.49
CA GLN A 165 15.70 2.74 3.54
C GLN A 165 16.21 3.89 2.64
N LEU A 166 15.46 4.99 2.60
CA LEU A 166 15.74 6.19 1.82
C LEU A 166 17.10 6.81 2.17
N VAL A 167 17.90 7.16 1.16
CA VAL A 167 19.15 7.92 1.34
C VAL A 167 18.93 9.38 0.93
N PHE A 168 19.26 10.30 1.82
CA PHE A 168 19.32 11.75 1.58
C PHE A 168 20.78 12.22 1.62
N ASP A 169 21.09 13.32 0.95
CA ASP A 169 22.42 13.93 1.09
C ASP A 169 22.55 14.69 2.41
N THR A 170 23.44 14.20 3.28
CA THR A 170 23.70 14.72 4.63
C THR A 170 24.93 15.62 4.70
N THR A 171 25.57 15.96 3.57
CA THR A 171 26.68 16.94 3.57
C THR A 171 26.18 18.32 4.05
N PRO A 172 26.95 19.08 4.84
CA PRO A 172 26.56 20.43 5.25
C PRO A 172 26.23 21.35 4.08
N GLU A 173 26.87 21.14 2.92
CA GLU A 173 26.67 21.88 1.69
C GLU A 173 25.34 21.55 1.00
N ALA A 174 24.99 20.27 0.84
CA ALA A 174 23.75 19.87 0.15
C ALA A 174 22.52 19.83 1.09
N ALA A 175 22.73 19.66 2.40
CA ALA A 175 21.69 19.71 3.41
C ALA A 175 21.42 21.12 3.94
N GLY A 176 22.43 22.00 3.98
CA GLY A 176 22.36 23.29 4.70
C GLY A 176 21.30 24.26 4.18
N PHE A 177 20.85 25.16 5.07
CA PHE A 177 19.89 26.20 4.70
C PHE A 177 20.51 27.37 3.91
N THR A 178 21.82 27.61 4.03
CA THR A 178 22.52 28.71 3.34
C THR A 178 22.82 28.44 1.87
N SER A 179 22.49 27.26 1.36
CA SER A 179 22.68 26.84 -0.03
C SER A 179 21.34 26.64 -0.74
N THR A 180 21.36 26.76 -2.06
CA THR A 180 20.24 26.35 -2.92
C THR A 180 20.17 24.82 -2.91
N PRO A 181 19.06 24.19 -2.48
CA PRO A 181 18.98 22.73 -2.37
C PRO A 181 18.98 22.06 -3.75
N VAL A 182 19.67 20.94 -3.88
CA VAL A 182 19.47 20.01 -5.01
C VAL A 182 18.14 19.29 -4.84
N MET A 183 17.40 19.13 -5.94
CA MET A 183 16.15 18.39 -6.08
C MET A 183 16.25 17.45 -7.30
N TYR A 184 16.02 16.16 -7.11
CA TYR A 184 16.14 15.14 -8.16
C TYR A 184 14.86 14.98 -8.98
N GLY A 185 14.98 14.74 -10.28
CA GLY A 185 13.83 14.52 -11.17
C GLY A 185 14.19 13.83 -12.50
N PRO A 186 13.23 13.20 -13.20
CA PRO A 186 13.48 12.49 -14.45
C PRO A 186 13.77 13.39 -15.66
N TYR A 187 13.59 14.71 -15.50
CA TYR A 187 13.77 15.71 -16.55
C TYR A 187 15.19 16.31 -16.54
N GLU A 188 15.59 16.90 -17.67
CA GLU A 188 16.81 17.71 -17.76
C GLU A 188 16.86 18.85 -16.73
N ASN A 189 18.07 19.10 -16.22
CA ASN A 189 18.40 20.02 -15.14
C ASN A 189 17.78 21.42 -15.32
N VAL A 190 17.45 22.06 -14.19
CA VAL A 190 16.91 23.43 -14.14
C VAL A 190 17.58 24.18 -13.00
N GLU A 191 18.17 25.34 -13.27
CA GLU A 191 18.64 26.25 -12.22
C GLU A 191 17.53 27.25 -11.88
N SER A 192 17.27 27.46 -10.59
CA SER A 192 16.31 28.46 -10.10
C SER A 192 16.82 29.14 -8.83
N ASN A 193 16.20 30.25 -8.45
CA ASN A 193 16.49 30.93 -7.18
C ASN A 193 16.06 30.11 -5.94
N SER A 194 15.24 29.06 -6.12
CA SER A 194 14.61 28.30 -5.03
C SER A 194 15.25 26.94 -4.79
N HIS A 195 15.72 26.27 -5.85
CA HIS A 195 16.40 24.97 -5.86
C HIS A 195 17.18 24.75 -7.18
N VAL A 196 18.14 23.83 -7.19
CA VAL A 196 18.76 23.28 -8.40
C VAL A 196 18.08 21.94 -8.71
N GLY A 197 17.60 21.76 -9.94
CA GLY A 197 17.10 20.48 -10.45
C GLY A 197 18.23 19.65 -11.03
N GLU A 198 18.42 18.42 -10.55
CA GLU A 198 19.39 17.45 -11.06
C GLU A 198 18.68 16.24 -11.67
N ARG A 199 19.10 15.81 -12.86
CA ARG A 199 18.45 14.73 -13.60
C ARG A 199 18.79 13.36 -13.03
N ASP A 200 17.85 12.77 -12.31
CA ASP A 200 17.85 11.36 -11.94
C ASP A 200 16.74 10.59 -12.68
N PRO A 201 17.07 9.71 -13.64
CA PRO A 201 16.08 8.84 -14.27
C PRO A 201 15.58 7.72 -13.35
N MET A 202 16.28 7.38 -12.25
CA MET A 202 15.86 6.31 -11.34
C MET A 202 14.63 6.66 -10.52
N LEU A 203 14.38 7.94 -10.24
CA LEU A 203 13.14 8.39 -9.57
C LEU A 203 11.86 8.00 -10.34
N ALA A 204 11.97 7.71 -11.64
CA ALA A 204 10.87 7.18 -12.45
C ALA A 204 10.81 5.63 -12.55
N SER A 205 11.65 4.91 -11.80
CA SER A 205 11.63 3.45 -11.72
C SER A 205 10.79 2.97 -10.54
N SER A 206 10.17 1.79 -10.67
CA SER A 206 9.40 1.16 -9.58
C SER A 206 10.23 0.89 -8.32
N GLN A 207 11.56 0.76 -8.45
CA GLN A 207 12.47 0.59 -7.31
C GLN A 207 12.38 1.75 -6.32
N PHE A 208 12.10 2.98 -6.78
CA PHE A 208 11.90 4.11 -5.88
C PHE A 208 10.69 3.89 -4.96
N CYS A 209 9.56 3.48 -5.54
CA CYS A 209 8.34 3.12 -4.81
C CYS A 209 8.55 1.90 -3.91
N GLY A 210 9.34 0.92 -4.37
CA GLY A 210 9.70 -0.30 -3.65
C GLY A 210 10.53 -0.08 -2.38
N GLN A 211 11.00 1.13 -2.11
CA GLN A 211 11.59 1.50 -0.81
C GLN A 211 10.52 1.54 0.30
N CYS A 212 9.27 1.89 -0.02
CA CYS A 212 8.17 1.96 0.95
C CYS A 212 7.08 0.91 0.71
N HIS A 213 6.82 0.51 -0.54
CA HIS A 213 5.83 -0.52 -0.91
C HIS A 213 6.39 -1.95 -0.87
N GLN A 214 7.39 -2.16 -0.02
CA GLN A 214 7.79 -3.46 0.51
C GLN A 214 8.02 -3.24 2.01
N VAL A 215 7.25 -3.92 2.85
CA VAL A 215 7.40 -3.83 4.30
C VAL A 215 7.57 -5.24 4.83
N THR A 216 8.63 -5.45 5.61
CA THR A 216 8.99 -6.75 6.15
C THR A 216 9.45 -6.53 7.59
N ASN A 217 8.88 -7.24 8.56
CA ASN A 217 9.22 -7.07 9.98
C ASN A 217 10.61 -7.67 10.26
N PRO A 218 11.66 -6.85 10.54
CA PRO A 218 13.02 -7.35 10.70
C PRO A 218 13.22 -8.14 12.02
N GLU A 219 12.36 -7.91 13.01
CA GLU A 219 12.47 -8.54 14.34
C GLU A 219 11.73 -9.89 14.42
N VAL A 220 10.89 -10.23 13.42
CA VAL A 220 10.01 -11.41 13.45
C VAL A 220 10.18 -12.23 12.18
N MET A 221 10.47 -13.53 12.33
CA MET A 221 10.63 -14.45 11.20
C MET A 221 9.31 -15.12 10.85
N LEU A 222 9.01 -15.24 9.55
CA LEU A 222 7.91 -16.04 9.03
C LEU A 222 8.04 -17.51 9.46
N ARG A 223 6.97 -18.09 9.99
CA ARG A 223 6.84 -19.53 10.24
C ARG A 223 6.20 -20.25 9.06
N ASN A 224 6.52 -21.53 8.93
CA ASN A 224 5.76 -22.45 8.07
C ASN A 224 4.47 -22.90 8.76
N ALA A 225 3.57 -23.56 8.02
CA ALA A 225 2.31 -24.11 8.53
C ALA A 225 2.44 -25.19 9.63
N ASP A 226 3.66 -25.60 10.00
CA ASP A 226 3.96 -26.50 11.12
C ASP A 226 4.58 -25.77 12.34
N GLY A 227 4.60 -24.43 12.32
CA GLY A 227 5.15 -23.57 13.38
C GLY A 227 6.66 -23.35 13.30
N THR A 228 7.37 -24.03 12.39
CA THR A 228 8.82 -23.91 12.26
C THR A 228 9.20 -22.55 11.66
N GLU A 229 9.98 -21.77 12.41
CA GLU A 229 10.62 -20.53 11.93
C GLU A 229 11.46 -20.76 10.68
N THR A 230 11.32 -19.87 9.70
CA THR A 230 12.18 -19.80 8.52
C THR A 230 13.34 -18.83 8.74
N THR A 231 14.21 -18.66 7.74
CA THR A 231 15.21 -17.58 7.69
C THR A 231 14.71 -16.39 6.86
N ILE A 232 13.40 -16.13 6.88
CA ILE A 232 12.74 -15.08 6.11
C ILE A 232 12.00 -14.17 7.09
N GLU A 233 12.33 -12.88 7.11
CA GLU A 233 11.62 -11.83 7.85
C GLU A 233 10.13 -11.80 7.44
N PHE A 234 9.22 -11.50 8.38
CA PHE A 234 7.79 -11.62 8.13
C PHE A 234 7.26 -10.55 7.14
N PRO A 235 6.63 -10.93 6.01
CA PRO A 235 6.12 -9.98 5.02
C PRO A 235 4.83 -9.27 5.48
N LEU A 236 4.95 -7.98 5.84
CA LEU A 236 3.78 -7.13 6.16
C LEU A 236 3.12 -6.59 4.87
N ASP A 237 3.91 -6.04 3.95
CA ASP A 237 3.47 -5.59 2.62
C ASP A 237 4.41 -6.13 1.53
N THR A 238 3.85 -6.73 0.49
CA THR A 238 4.61 -7.36 -0.61
C THR A 238 4.35 -6.74 -2.00
N THR A 239 3.68 -5.59 -2.08
CA THR A 239 3.27 -4.95 -3.35
C THR A 239 4.39 -4.80 -4.39
N PHE A 240 5.60 -4.41 -3.97
CA PHE A 240 6.73 -4.31 -4.90
C PHE A 240 7.24 -5.69 -5.35
N GLU A 241 7.31 -6.68 -4.48
CA GLU A 241 7.69 -8.05 -4.85
C GLU A 241 6.64 -8.70 -5.76
N GLU A 242 5.35 -8.46 -5.52
CA GLU A 242 4.25 -8.86 -6.40
C GLU A 242 4.43 -8.29 -7.82
N TRP A 243 4.76 -6.99 -7.93
CA TRP A 243 5.08 -6.35 -9.22
C TRP A 243 6.37 -6.88 -9.85
N ALA A 244 7.44 -7.02 -9.07
CA ALA A 244 8.73 -7.52 -9.54
C ALA A 244 8.68 -9.00 -10.00
N SER A 245 7.67 -9.75 -9.56
CA SER A 245 7.37 -11.11 -10.02
C SER A 245 6.40 -11.18 -11.21
N SER A 246 5.89 -10.06 -11.72
CA SER A 246 4.88 -9.99 -12.80
C SER A 246 5.46 -9.78 -14.21
N ASP A 247 4.63 -9.88 -15.24
CA ASP A 247 4.91 -9.46 -16.62
C ASP A 247 5.19 -7.95 -16.76
N PHE A 248 4.80 -7.14 -15.78
CA PHE A 248 4.94 -5.68 -15.81
C PHE A 248 6.28 -5.17 -15.27
N ARG A 249 7.11 -6.06 -14.69
CA ARG A 249 8.45 -5.73 -14.21
C ARG A 249 9.36 -5.19 -15.32
N ASP A 250 10.46 -4.54 -14.93
CA ASP A 250 11.53 -4.17 -15.86
C ASP A 250 12.07 -5.41 -16.61
N GLY A 251 11.89 -5.45 -17.93
CA GLY A 251 12.25 -6.60 -18.76
C GLY A 251 11.24 -7.77 -18.76
N GLY A 252 10.03 -7.57 -18.23
CA GLY A 252 8.89 -8.48 -18.40
C GLY A 252 8.26 -8.44 -19.80
N ALA A 253 7.09 -9.07 -19.98
CA ALA A 253 6.42 -9.17 -21.27
C ALA A 253 5.56 -7.94 -21.65
N ASP A 254 5.13 -7.13 -20.68
CA ASP A 254 4.45 -5.84 -20.89
C ASP A 254 4.97 -4.82 -19.84
N PRO A 255 6.25 -4.39 -19.91
CA PRO A 255 6.88 -3.61 -18.85
C PRO A 255 6.20 -2.26 -18.61
N ARG A 256 5.75 -2.03 -17.36
CA ARG A 256 5.11 -0.78 -16.91
C ARG A 256 5.53 -0.49 -15.48
N SER A 257 6.12 0.68 -15.27
CA SER A 257 6.56 1.10 -13.94
C SER A 257 5.39 1.52 -13.04
N CYS A 258 5.61 1.58 -11.72
CA CYS A 258 4.62 2.13 -10.79
C CYS A 258 4.16 3.55 -11.21
N VAL A 259 5.06 4.38 -11.74
CA VAL A 259 4.73 5.74 -12.21
C VAL A 259 4.02 5.76 -13.56
N ASP A 260 4.01 4.67 -14.35
CA ASP A 260 3.19 4.58 -15.55
C ASP A 260 1.70 4.42 -15.24
N CYS A 261 1.36 3.76 -14.13
CA CYS A 261 0.00 3.55 -13.67
C CYS A 261 -0.49 4.61 -12.68
N HIS A 262 0.30 4.92 -11.64
CA HIS A 262 -0.12 5.78 -10.52
C HIS A 262 0.23 7.27 -10.66
N MET A 263 0.83 7.68 -11.78
CA MET A 263 1.12 9.09 -12.09
C MET A 263 0.74 9.35 -13.56
N LYS A 264 -0.54 9.71 -13.78
CA LYS A 264 -1.15 9.77 -15.11
C LYS A 264 -0.59 10.95 -15.90
N ARG A 265 -0.40 10.77 -17.21
CA ARG A 265 0.10 11.84 -18.08
C ARG A 265 -1.02 12.79 -18.50
N LYS A 266 -0.78 14.09 -18.36
CA LYS A 266 -1.61 15.17 -18.91
C LYS A 266 -1.10 15.53 -20.29
N THR A 267 -1.83 15.17 -21.35
CA THR A 267 -1.37 15.38 -22.73
C THR A 267 -1.17 16.86 -23.08
N GLY A 268 0.00 17.20 -23.64
CA GLY A 268 0.32 18.54 -24.13
C GLY A 268 1.73 19.02 -23.78
N GLU A 269 2.06 20.23 -24.22
CA GLU A 269 3.25 20.98 -23.79
C GLU A 269 2.83 21.93 -22.66
N LEU A 270 3.16 21.57 -21.42
CA LEU A 270 2.64 22.22 -20.21
C LEU A 270 3.76 22.58 -19.24
N ALA A 271 3.62 23.70 -18.54
CA ALA A 271 4.53 24.05 -17.45
C ALA A 271 4.22 23.19 -16.21
N VAL A 272 5.24 22.86 -15.42
CA VAL A 272 5.07 22.17 -14.12
C VAL A 272 5.51 23.06 -12.94
N ALA A 273 5.75 24.34 -13.22
CA ALA A 273 6.13 25.39 -12.29
C ALA A 273 5.86 26.77 -12.93
N ASP A 274 5.48 27.79 -12.15
CA ASP A 274 5.49 29.18 -12.61
C ASP A 274 6.88 29.57 -13.14
N LEU A 275 6.89 30.33 -14.24
CA LEU A 275 8.04 30.69 -15.07
C LEU A 275 8.94 29.51 -15.51
N GLY A 276 8.49 28.26 -15.32
CA GLY A 276 9.23 27.06 -15.66
C GLY A 276 9.22 26.71 -17.16
N PRO A 277 10.13 25.82 -17.60
CA PRO A 277 10.08 25.29 -18.96
C PRO A 277 8.85 24.40 -19.17
N LEU A 278 8.26 24.47 -20.36
CA LEU A 278 7.27 23.49 -20.81
C LEU A 278 7.88 22.09 -20.84
N ARG A 279 7.06 21.09 -20.53
CA ARG A 279 7.36 19.66 -20.61
C ARG A 279 6.29 18.98 -21.47
N THR A 280 6.72 18.05 -22.31
CA THR A 280 5.81 17.16 -23.06
C THR A 280 5.18 16.13 -22.11
N ASP A 281 3.86 16.03 -22.14
CA ASP A 281 3.03 15.04 -21.42
C ASP A 281 3.44 14.81 -19.96
N PRO A 282 3.49 15.87 -19.11
CA PRO A 282 3.90 15.75 -17.71
C PRO A 282 2.93 14.87 -16.91
N ARG A 283 3.42 14.33 -15.79
CA ARG A 283 2.63 13.46 -14.91
C ARG A 283 1.98 14.22 -13.75
N ASP A 284 0.73 13.87 -13.47
CA ASP A 284 0.05 14.22 -12.22
C ASP A 284 0.71 13.52 -11.01
N HIS A 285 0.44 14.03 -9.80
CA HIS A 285 0.89 13.44 -8.54
C HIS A 285 -0.31 12.94 -7.70
N VAL A 286 -1.43 12.58 -8.34
CA VAL A 286 -2.61 11.99 -7.67
C VAL A 286 -2.35 10.51 -7.36
N LEU A 287 -1.34 10.28 -6.52
CA LEU A 287 -0.77 8.99 -6.12
C LEU A 287 -1.76 8.19 -5.24
N VAL A 288 -2.79 7.65 -5.87
CA VAL A 288 -3.88 6.90 -5.22
C VAL A 288 -3.79 5.39 -5.48
N GLY A 289 -4.40 4.64 -4.55
CA GLY A 289 -4.71 3.22 -4.68
C GLY A 289 -6.22 3.02 -4.55
N GLY A 290 -6.67 2.08 -3.71
CA GLY A 290 -8.09 1.85 -3.44
C GLY A 290 -8.66 2.57 -2.20
N ASN A 291 -7.85 3.28 -1.40
CA ASN A 291 -8.26 3.76 -0.06
C ASN A 291 -9.12 5.04 -0.09
N HIS A 292 -10.31 4.98 -0.71
CA HIS A 292 -11.26 6.09 -0.80
C HIS A 292 -11.72 6.56 0.58
N TRP A 293 -12.12 5.62 1.43
CA TRP A 293 -12.61 5.94 2.77
C TRP A 293 -11.51 6.52 3.67
N GLY A 294 -10.25 6.07 3.58
CA GLY A 294 -9.15 6.68 4.34
C GLY A 294 -8.92 8.16 4.02
N ILE A 295 -9.16 8.58 2.77
CA ILE A 295 -9.16 10.00 2.40
C ILE A 295 -10.30 10.73 3.12
N GLN A 296 -11.51 10.16 3.14
CA GLN A 296 -12.67 10.72 3.87
C GLN A 296 -12.43 10.76 5.39
N ALA A 297 -11.75 9.77 5.96
CA ALA A 297 -11.38 9.72 7.38
C ALA A 297 -10.38 10.84 7.75
N VAL A 298 -9.40 11.12 6.88
CA VAL A 298 -8.54 12.31 7.01
C VAL A 298 -9.36 13.60 6.89
N MET A 299 -10.32 13.68 5.96
CA MET A 299 -11.21 14.85 5.81
C MET A 299 -12.05 15.12 7.06
N ALA A 300 -12.49 14.07 7.76
CA ALA A 300 -13.23 14.18 9.02
C ALA A 300 -12.32 14.53 10.22
N ALA A 301 -11.07 14.04 10.22
CA ALA A 301 -10.10 14.24 11.30
C ALA A 301 -9.43 15.63 11.29
N GLU A 302 -9.19 16.21 10.11
CA GLU A 302 -8.27 17.35 9.91
C GLU A 302 -8.98 18.49 9.14
N LYS A 303 -10.21 18.80 9.57
CA LYS A 303 -11.19 19.64 8.86
C LYS A 303 -10.65 21.02 8.43
N GLU A 304 -9.87 21.70 9.26
CA GLU A 304 -9.24 22.98 8.93
C GLU A 304 -8.20 22.87 7.80
N TYR A 305 -7.36 21.84 7.81
CA TYR A 305 -6.34 21.59 6.77
C TYR A 305 -6.99 21.27 5.42
N VAL A 306 -8.11 20.55 5.46
CA VAL A 306 -8.91 20.12 4.31
C VAL A 306 -9.70 21.29 3.71
N ALA A 307 -10.23 22.20 4.52
CA ALA A 307 -10.97 23.38 4.04
C ALA A 307 -10.12 24.32 3.14
N GLU A 308 -8.80 24.36 3.33
CA GLU A 308 -7.87 25.07 2.43
C GLU A 308 -7.55 24.30 1.14
N ARG A 309 -7.89 23.00 1.06
CA ARG A 309 -7.40 22.03 0.06
C ARG A 309 -8.54 21.19 -0.56
N GLU A 310 -9.79 21.63 -0.43
CA GLU A 310 -11.02 20.89 -0.80
C GLU A 310 -10.96 20.28 -2.21
N ALA A 311 -10.53 21.07 -3.21
CA ALA A 311 -10.39 20.61 -4.59
C ALA A 311 -9.36 19.48 -4.77
N SER A 312 -8.26 19.49 -4.00
CA SER A 312 -7.25 18.44 -4.01
C SER A 312 -7.78 17.14 -3.38
N PHE A 313 -8.55 17.25 -2.31
CA PHE A 313 -9.21 16.11 -1.68
C PHE A 313 -10.27 15.49 -2.59
N GLN A 314 -11.14 16.31 -3.21
CA GLN A 314 -12.11 15.81 -4.19
C GLN A 314 -11.44 15.13 -5.38
N LEU A 315 -10.38 15.71 -5.95
CA LEU A 315 -9.62 15.10 -7.03
C LEU A 315 -9.01 13.74 -6.63
N ALA A 316 -8.55 13.59 -5.39
CA ALA A 316 -8.03 12.32 -4.89
C ALA A 316 -9.14 11.26 -4.69
N LEU A 317 -10.35 11.65 -4.27
CA LEU A 317 -11.53 10.76 -4.23
C LEU A 317 -11.92 10.32 -5.64
N ASP A 318 -12.11 11.26 -6.57
CA ASP A 318 -12.49 11.01 -7.96
C ASP A 318 -11.48 10.07 -8.66
N ARG A 319 -10.18 10.35 -8.52
CA ARG A 319 -9.10 9.49 -9.05
C ARG A 319 -9.05 8.13 -8.38
N THR A 320 -9.45 7.99 -7.12
CA THR A 320 -9.52 6.69 -6.44
C THR A 320 -10.64 5.84 -7.05
N LEU A 321 -11.80 6.42 -7.35
CA LEU A 321 -12.89 5.74 -8.06
C LEU A 321 -12.48 5.36 -9.49
N GLU A 322 -11.82 6.26 -10.24
CA GLU A 322 -11.23 5.92 -11.55
C GLU A 322 -10.23 4.75 -11.45
N SER A 323 -9.39 4.75 -10.40
CA SER A 323 -8.35 3.73 -10.21
C SER A 323 -8.98 2.36 -9.91
N LEU A 324 -9.95 2.30 -8.99
CA LEU A 324 -10.69 1.09 -8.67
C LEU A 324 -11.41 0.53 -9.91
N ALA A 325 -12.13 1.36 -10.66
CA ALA A 325 -12.83 0.95 -11.89
C ALA A 325 -11.90 0.47 -13.03
N SER A 326 -10.57 0.60 -12.87
CA SER A 326 -9.56 0.10 -13.81
C SER A 326 -8.78 -1.12 -13.30
N ALA A 327 -8.97 -1.53 -12.04
CA ALA A 327 -8.12 -2.52 -11.38
C ALA A 327 -8.47 -3.98 -11.73
N ALA A 328 -9.74 -4.27 -12.04
CA ALA A 328 -10.20 -5.60 -12.41
C ALA A 328 -11.30 -5.54 -13.46
N SER A 329 -11.54 -6.64 -14.19
CA SER A 329 -12.74 -6.83 -15.01
C SER A 329 -13.53 -8.06 -14.59
N VAL A 330 -14.83 -8.06 -14.88
CA VAL A 330 -15.76 -9.16 -14.57
C VAL A 330 -16.34 -9.70 -15.87
N THR A 331 -16.56 -11.01 -15.95
CA THR A 331 -17.24 -11.65 -17.08
C THR A 331 -18.13 -12.78 -16.59
N LEU A 332 -19.39 -12.79 -17.00
CA LEU A 332 -20.25 -13.96 -16.90
C LEU A 332 -19.81 -14.98 -17.95
N VAL A 333 -19.11 -16.02 -17.50
CA VAL A 333 -18.69 -17.16 -18.33
C VAL A 333 -19.86 -18.11 -18.59
N GLU A 334 -20.77 -18.21 -17.62
CA GLU A 334 -22.00 -19.00 -17.72
C GLU A 334 -23.12 -18.32 -16.93
N ALA A 335 -24.27 -18.13 -17.57
CA ALA A 335 -25.51 -17.66 -16.94
C ALA A 335 -26.71 -18.19 -17.76
N PRO A 336 -27.81 -18.66 -17.13
CA PRO A 336 -29.00 -19.10 -17.85
C PRO A 336 -29.88 -17.93 -18.28
N GLY A 337 -30.46 -18.03 -19.48
CA GLY A 337 -31.42 -17.05 -20.01
C GLY A 337 -32.88 -17.31 -19.62
N GLU A 338 -33.18 -18.50 -19.09
CA GLU A 338 -34.51 -18.89 -18.60
C GLU A 338 -34.33 -19.74 -17.32
N ALA A 339 -35.16 -19.52 -16.31
CA ALA A 339 -35.30 -20.39 -15.13
C ALA A 339 -36.74 -20.30 -14.58
N ARG A 340 -37.02 -20.83 -13.39
CA ARG A 340 -38.27 -20.59 -12.65
C ARG A 340 -38.02 -20.17 -11.21
N PRO A 341 -39.01 -19.55 -10.55
CA PRO A 341 -38.88 -19.13 -9.16
C PRO A 341 -38.76 -20.37 -8.24
N GLY A 342 -37.63 -20.50 -7.56
CA GLY A 342 -37.27 -21.66 -6.74
C GLY A 342 -36.42 -22.73 -7.45
N ASP A 343 -36.06 -22.57 -8.73
CA ASP A 343 -35.07 -23.44 -9.39
C ASP A 343 -33.64 -23.13 -8.89
N GLU A 344 -32.76 -24.13 -8.96
CA GLU A 344 -31.31 -23.94 -8.82
C GLU A 344 -30.70 -23.56 -10.19
N ILE A 345 -29.98 -22.45 -10.25
CA ILE A 345 -29.24 -21.97 -11.42
C ILE A 345 -27.73 -22.07 -11.20
N THR A 346 -26.98 -22.37 -12.26
CA THR A 346 -25.51 -22.30 -12.25
C THR A 346 -25.06 -20.97 -12.85
N VAL A 347 -24.18 -20.26 -12.14
CA VAL A 347 -23.55 -19.02 -12.62
C VAL A 347 -22.04 -19.16 -12.49
N ALA A 348 -21.30 -18.92 -13.58
CA ALA A 348 -19.85 -18.89 -13.57
C ALA A 348 -19.34 -17.47 -13.84
N VAL A 349 -18.53 -16.95 -12.93
CA VAL A 349 -18.02 -15.58 -12.93
C VAL A 349 -16.51 -15.62 -13.00
N ARG A 350 -15.94 -15.01 -14.05
CA ARG A 350 -14.51 -14.72 -14.12
C ARG A 350 -14.24 -13.33 -13.58
N VAL A 351 -13.21 -13.20 -12.75
CA VAL A 351 -12.66 -11.91 -12.28
C VAL A 351 -11.21 -11.85 -12.71
N GLU A 352 -10.86 -10.93 -13.60
CA GLU A 352 -9.49 -10.75 -14.09
C GLU A 352 -8.84 -9.53 -13.47
N ASN A 353 -7.69 -9.73 -12.81
CA ASN A 353 -6.83 -8.68 -12.31
C ASN A 353 -6.08 -8.00 -13.46
N LEU A 354 -6.20 -6.68 -13.54
CA LEU A 354 -5.58 -5.81 -14.55
C LEU A 354 -4.39 -5.01 -13.99
N THR A 355 -4.09 -5.15 -12.70
CA THR A 355 -2.98 -4.46 -12.02
C THR A 355 -1.66 -5.22 -12.14
N GLY A 356 -0.55 -4.53 -11.84
CA GLY A 356 0.80 -5.11 -11.87
C GLY A 356 1.15 -5.99 -10.66
N HIS A 357 0.34 -5.95 -9.60
CA HIS A 357 0.53 -6.63 -8.31
C HIS A 357 -0.70 -7.51 -8.01
N LYS A 358 -0.84 -8.06 -6.79
CA LYS A 358 -2.07 -8.79 -6.44
C LYS A 358 -3.28 -7.84 -6.39
N PHE A 359 -4.48 -8.39 -6.56
CA PHE A 359 -5.73 -7.66 -6.37
C PHE A 359 -6.52 -8.24 -5.17
N PRO A 360 -6.77 -7.46 -4.09
CA PRO A 360 -6.19 -6.15 -3.75
C PRO A 360 -4.82 -6.27 -3.04
N THR A 361 -3.80 -5.52 -3.48
CA THR A 361 -2.47 -5.50 -2.82
C THR A 361 -2.44 -4.61 -1.57
N GLY A 362 -1.33 -4.66 -0.84
CA GLY A 362 -1.03 -3.88 0.37
C GLY A 362 -1.57 -4.51 1.65
N TYR A 363 -1.58 -3.70 2.73
CA TYR A 363 -1.92 -4.11 4.10
C TYR A 363 -3.11 -5.08 4.20
N ALA A 364 -2.98 -6.08 5.07
CA ALA A 364 -3.81 -7.27 5.10
C ALA A 364 -5.07 -7.13 5.98
N GLU A 365 -5.01 -6.29 6.99
CA GLU A 365 -5.87 -6.29 8.19
C GLU A 365 -7.34 -5.96 7.87
N SER A 366 -7.61 -5.23 6.78
CA SER A 366 -9.00 -4.91 6.40
C SER A 366 -9.27 -4.73 4.89
N ARG A 367 -8.31 -5.02 4.01
CA ARG A 367 -8.53 -4.94 2.56
C ARG A 367 -9.16 -6.23 2.04
N ARG A 368 -10.44 -6.17 1.67
CA ARG A 368 -11.16 -7.28 1.02
C ARG A 368 -11.83 -6.84 -0.27
N ALA A 369 -11.76 -7.70 -1.28
CA ALA A 369 -12.64 -7.64 -2.45
C ALA A 369 -13.40 -8.97 -2.58
N TRP A 370 -14.57 -9.00 -3.21
CA TRP A 370 -15.35 -10.25 -3.33
C TRP A 370 -16.30 -10.25 -4.52
N ILE A 371 -16.71 -11.45 -4.95
CA ILE A 371 -17.82 -11.62 -5.90
C ILE A 371 -19.16 -11.49 -5.18
N ALA A 372 -20.08 -10.72 -5.74
CA ALA A 372 -21.49 -10.74 -5.40
C ALA A 372 -22.33 -11.00 -6.66
N VAL A 373 -23.48 -11.66 -6.52
CA VAL A 373 -24.42 -11.87 -7.63
C VAL A 373 -25.80 -11.40 -7.20
N PHE A 374 -26.40 -10.53 -8.00
CA PHE A 374 -27.72 -9.95 -7.76
C PHE A 374 -28.69 -10.33 -8.87
N LEU A 375 -29.97 -10.50 -8.50
CA LEU A 375 -31.10 -10.53 -9.42
C LEU A 375 -31.80 -9.18 -9.37
N VAL A 376 -31.77 -8.43 -10.46
CA VAL A 376 -32.34 -7.07 -10.57
C VAL A 376 -33.60 -7.11 -11.44
N GLY A 377 -34.72 -6.60 -10.93
CA GLY A 377 -35.97 -6.53 -11.69
C GLY A 377 -36.09 -5.32 -12.63
N GLU A 378 -37.08 -5.35 -13.54
CA GLU A 378 -37.47 -4.18 -14.36
C GLU A 378 -37.89 -2.96 -13.52
N ASP A 379 -38.28 -3.19 -12.27
CA ASP A 379 -38.60 -2.18 -11.26
C ASP A 379 -37.36 -1.57 -10.57
N GLY A 380 -36.16 -2.07 -10.88
CA GLY A 380 -34.90 -1.70 -10.23
C GLY A 380 -34.70 -2.33 -8.86
N VAL A 381 -35.55 -3.28 -8.43
CA VAL A 381 -35.37 -3.96 -7.14
C VAL A 381 -34.27 -5.02 -7.28
N GLU A 382 -33.13 -4.72 -6.65
CA GLU A 382 -32.00 -5.65 -6.54
C GLU A 382 -32.23 -6.65 -5.40
N ARG A 383 -31.86 -7.92 -5.62
CA ARG A 383 -31.95 -8.99 -4.63
C ARG A 383 -30.62 -9.75 -4.64
N PRO A 384 -29.82 -9.74 -3.56
CA PRO A 384 -28.60 -10.55 -3.51
C PRO A 384 -28.96 -12.03 -3.55
N LEU A 385 -28.26 -12.77 -4.40
CA LEU A 385 -28.24 -14.24 -4.44
C LEU A 385 -26.97 -14.78 -3.77
N LEU A 386 -25.92 -13.96 -3.71
CA LEU A 386 -24.57 -14.28 -3.24
C LEU A 386 -23.86 -12.99 -2.82
N GLY A 387 -23.13 -12.99 -1.71
CA GLY A 387 -22.15 -11.93 -1.38
C GLY A 387 -22.76 -10.54 -1.18
N GLY A 388 -24.04 -10.43 -0.82
CA GLY A 388 -24.64 -9.15 -0.44
C GLY A 388 -23.96 -8.56 0.79
N TYR A 389 -23.79 -7.24 0.82
CA TYR A 389 -23.27 -6.52 1.99
C TYR A 389 -24.43 -6.14 2.92
N ASP A 390 -24.29 -6.45 4.20
CA ASP A 390 -25.21 -6.05 5.26
C ASP A 390 -24.65 -4.80 5.96
N ALA A 391 -25.30 -3.66 5.74
CA ALA A 391 -24.82 -2.36 6.23
C ALA A 391 -25.07 -2.13 7.72
N ASP A 392 -25.99 -2.88 8.36
CA ASP A 392 -26.27 -2.76 9.80
C ASP A 392 -25.23 -3.54 10.65
N THR A 393 -24.57 -4.54 10.04
CA THR A 393 -23.54 -5.37 10.68
C THR A 393 -22.13 -5.13 10.15
N GLY A 394 -21.98 -4.56 8.96
CA GLY A 394 -20.69 -4.35 8.28
C GLY A 394 -20.14 -5.59 7.58
N GLU A 395 -20.95 -6.63 7.36
CA GLU A 395 -20.49 -7.95 6.90
C GLU A 395 -21.01 -8.40 5.54
N ILE A 396 -20.37 -9.44 5.00
CA ILE A 396 -20.71 -10.08 3.72
C ILE A 396 -21.57 -11.31 3.98
N GLN A 397 -22.57 -11.54 3.12
CA GLN A 397 -23.33 -12.80 3.12
C GLN A 397 -22.43 -13.96 2.66
N HIS A 398 -21.98 -14.77 3.63
CA HIS A 398 -21.18 -15.98 3.42
C HIS A 398 -22.00 -17.26 3.16
N GLU A 399 -23.34 -17.17 3.13
CA GLU A 399 -24.23 -18.28 2.78
C GLU A 399 -25.27 -17.83 1.72
N PRO A 400 -25.20 -18.34 0.47
CA PRO A 400 -24.19 -19.28 -0.04
C PRO A 400 -22.77 -18.69 -0.04
N PRO A 401 -21.72 -19.54 -0.01
CA PRO A 401 -20.33 -19.09 0.06
C PRO A 401 -19.86 -18.41 -1.23
N THR A 402 -19.18 -17.27 -1.09
CA THR A 402 -18.56 -16.52 -2.19
C THR A 402 -17.03 -16.63 -2.16
N HIS A 403 -16.39 -16.25 -3.27
CA HIS A 403 -14.95 -16.01 -3.30
C HIS A 403 -14.66 -14.59 -2.80
N GLU A 404 -13.90 -14.52 -1.71
CA GLU A 404 -13.36 -13.30 -1.13
C GLU A 404 -11.83 -13.27 -1.32
N TYR A 405 -11.33 -12.17 -1.87
CA TYR A 405 -9.94 -11.88 -2.19
C TYR A 405 -9.35 -10.98 -1.10
N ARG A 406 -8.58 -11.57 -0.16
CA ARG A 406 -7.89 -10.86 0.92
C ARG A 406 -6.61 -11.60 1.32
N ALA A 407 -5.73 -10.90 2.03
CA ALA A 407 -4.74 -11.55 2.87
C ALA A 407 -5.32 -11.71 4.28
N VAL A 408 -4.82 -12.69 5.04
CA VAL A 408 -5.05 -12.85 6.46
C VAL A 408 -3.73 -13.22 7.10
N HIS A 409 -3.22 -12.35 7.97
CA HIS A 409 -2.02 -12.59 8.75
C HIS A 409 -2.40 -13.03 10.18
N GLY A 410 -1.41 -13.47 10.94
CA GLY A 410 -1.65 -14.10 12.22
C GLY A 410 -0.38 -14.55 12.93
N ARG A 411 -0.57 -15.36 13.97
CA ARG A 411 0.52 -15.89 14.80
C ARG A 411 0.35 -17.40 15.02
N TRP A 412 1.46 -18.11 15.19
CA TRP A 412 1.43 -19.49 15.64
C TRP A 412 1.01 -19.62 17.11
N ASP A 413 -0.06 -20.36 17.38
CA ASP A 413 -0.34 -20.90 18.71
C ASP A 413 0.31 -22.28 18.90
N GLY A 414 1.14 -22.39 19.94
CA GLY A 414 1.80 -23.61 20.34
C GLY A 414 0.91 -24.59 21.12
N ASP A 415 -0.21 -24.14 21.71
CA ASP A 415 -1.12 -25.02 22.45
C ASP A 415 -2.16 -25.68 21.52
N ALA A 416 -2.70 -24.94 20.53
CA ALA A 416 -3.49 -25.51 19.42
C ALA A 416 -2.63 -26.26 18.39
N GLY A 417 -1.38 -25.84 18.19
CA GLY A 417 -0.50 -26.37 17.15
C GLY A 417 -0.92 -25.94 15.75
N ALA A 418 -1.33 -24.68 15.60
CA ALA A 418 -1.85 -24.09 14.37
C ALA A 418 -1.54 -22.58 14.32
N GLY A 419 -1.67 -21.97 13.14
CA GLY A 419 -1.72 -20.51 13.01
C GLY A 419 -3.13 -19.99 13.25
N GLU A 420 -3.26 -18.94 14.07
CA GLU A 420 -4.54 -18.24 14.31
C GLU A 420 -4.51 -16.83 13.73
N LYS A 421 -5.66 -16.34 13.23
CA LYS A 421 -5.83 -14.95 12.79
C LYS A 421 -5.66 -14.02 13.99
N GLU A 422 -4.95 -12.91 13.79
CA GLU A 422 -4.66 -11.92 14.82
C GLU A 422 -4.51 -10.54 14.14
N GLU A 423 -4.99 -9.45 14.75
CA GLU A 423 -4.89 -8.09 14.17
C GLU A 423 -3.73 -7.26 14.77
N HIS A 424 -3.02 -7.80 15.76
CA HIS A 424 -1.79 -7.23 16.32
C HIS A 424 -0.61 -7.33 15.31
N LEU A 425 -0.59 -6.41 14.34
CA LEU A 425 0.36 -6.32 13.22
C LEU A 425 1.84 -6.46 13.62
N ALA A 426 2.23 -5.85 14.74
CA ALA A 426 3.62 -5.91 15.23
C ALA A 426 4.05 -7.33 15.67
N LEU A 427 3.10 -8.24 15.86
CA LEU A 427 3.25 -9.59 16.41
C LEU A 427 2.83 -10.69 15.43
N HIS A 428 2.67 -10.39 14.13
CA HIS A 428 2.44 -11.38 13.08
C HIS A 428 3.69 -12.20 12.77
N ASP A 429 3.58 -13.53 12.78
CA ASP A 429 4.62 -14.45 12.30
C ASP A 429 4.13 -15.49 11.28
N MET A 430 2.85 -15.45 10.87
CA MET A 430 2.26 -16.35 9.89
C MET A 430 1.36 -15.66 8.86
N ILE A 431 1.48 -16.10 7.61
CA ILE A 431 0.44 -15.91 6.59
C ILE A 431 -0.58 -17.04 6.79
N ILE A 432 -1.80 -16.70 7.19
CA ILE A 432 -2.88 -17.66 7.44
C ILE A 432 -3.65 -17.97 6.15
N SER A 433 -3.88 -16.95 5.33
CA SER A 433 -4.54 -17.06 4.02
C SER A 433 -4.09 -15.92 3.10
N ASP A 434 -4.01 -16.17 1.80
CA ASP A 434 -3.80 -15.14 0.76
C ASP A 434 -4.54 -15.59 -0.52
N THR A 435 -5.81 -15.21 -0.61
CA THR A 435 -6.71 -15.52 -1.73
C THR A 435 -6.68 -14.46 -2.83
N ARG A 436 -5.77 -13.48 -2.75
CA ARG A 436 -5.74 -12.30 -3.62
C ARG A 436 -5.31 -12.68 -5.04
N ILE A 437 -6.04 -12.19 -6.04
CA ILE A 437 -5.84 -12.58 -7.45
C ILE A 437 -4.44 -12.16 -7.91
N PRO A 438 -3.60 -13.08 -8.43
CA PRO A 438 -2.26 -12.77 -8.93
C PRO A 438 -2.24 -11.73 -10.06
N PRO A 439 -1.12 -11.01 -10.26
CA PRO A 439 -0.91 -10.26 -11.50
C PRO A 439 -0.61 -11.19 -12.68
N LYS A 440 -0.57 -10.62 -13.89
CA LYS A 440 -0.20 -11.35 -15.10
C LYS A 440 1.27 -11.80 -15.07
N GLY A 441 1.55 -13.01 -15.52
CA GLY A 441 2.91 -13.58 -15.59
C GLY A 441 3.55 -13.87 -14.23
N PHE A 442 2.74 -13.97 -13.17
CA PHE A 442 3.22 -14.03 -11.79
C PHE A 442 4.00 -15.30 -11.44
N VAL A 443 5.17 -15.09 -10.82
CA VAL A 443 6.01 -16.14 -10.24
C VAL A 443 6.17 -15.88 -8.73
N PRO A 444 5.45 -16.58 -7.85
CA PRO A 444 5.50 -16.31 -6.41
C PRO A 444 6.83 -16.70 -5.76
N SER A 445 7.12 -16.05 -4.63
CA SER A 445 8.08 -16.50 -3.63
C SER A 445 7.33 -17.10 -2.42
N GLN A 446 8.06 -17.61 -1.42
CA GLN A 446 7.47 -18.05 -0.15
C GLN A 446 6.72 -16.93 0.61
N LYS A 447 7.01 -15.65 0.30
CA LYS A 447 6.31 -14.48 0.89
C LYS A 447 5.06 -14.04 0.12
N THR A 448 4.85 -14.56 -1.10
CA THR A 448 3.82 -14.05 -2.02
C THR A 448 2.99 -15.14 -2.70
N GLN A 449 3.22 -16.41 -2.36
CA GLN A 449 2.43 -17.54 -2.86
C GLN A 449 0.97 -17.46 -2.34
N PRO A 450 -0.05 -17.45 -3.22
CA PRO A 450 -1.44 -17.60 -2.82
C PRO A 450 -1.68 -18.95 -2.14
N THR A 451 -2.56 -18.97 -1.15
CA THR A 451 -2.97 -20.19 -0.43
C THR A 451 -4.00 -20.98 -1.25
N PRO A 452 -4.12 -22.31 -1.05
CA PRO A 452 -4.84 -23.21 -1.98
C PRO A 452 -6.38 -23.08 -1.97
N GLU A 453 -6.97 -22.18 -1.18
CA GLU A 453 -8.42 -21.94 -1.10
C GLU A 453 -9.05 -21.54 -2.45
N ILE A 454 -8.30 -20.84 -3.31
CA ILE A 454 -8.70 -20.53 -4.69
C ILE A 454 -7.63 -21.06 -5.65
N ASP A 455 -8.04 -21.90 -6.62
CA ASP A 455 -7.14 -22.35 -7.68
C ASP A 455 -6.82 -21.19 -8.63
N PHE A 456 -5.55 -20.78 -8.63
CA PHE A 456 -4.98 -19.88 -9.63
C PHE A 456 -4.00 -20.58 -10.58
N GLY A 457 -3.87 -21.90 -10.56
CA GLY A 457 -2.83 -22.61 -11.33
C GLY A 457 -3.04 -22.57 -12.85
N ASP A 458 -2.03 -22.23 -13.63
CA ASP A 458 -2.15 -22.17 -15.10
C ASP A 458 -2.06 -23.55 -15.80
N GLY A 459 -1.77 -24.62 -15.04
CA GLY A 459 -1.55 -25.98 -15.52
C GLY A 459 -0.11 -26.28 -16.00
N ASN A 460 0.75 -25.27 -16.11
CA ASN A 460 2.17 -25.38 -16.50
C ASN A 460 3.13 -25.11 -15.33
N GLY A 461 2.61 -24.70 -14.16
CA GLY A 461 3.38 -24.37 -12.96
C GLY A 461 3.51 -22.87 -12.68
N GLY A 462 2.82 -22.03 -13.45
CA GLY A 462 2.61 -20.61 -13.19
C GLY A 462 1.20 -20.31 -12.66
N TYR A 463 0.90 -19.02 -12.56
CA TYR A 463 -0.36 -18.52 -12.01
C TYR A 463 -1.16 -17.71 -13.05
N ARG A 464 -2.48 -17.92 -13.06
CA ARG A 464 -3.49 -17.14 -13.80
C ARG A 464 -3.68 -15.78 -13.11
N ASN A 465 -3.87 -14.71 -13.89
CA ASN A 465 -4.28 -13.40 -13.37
C ASN A 465 -5.81 -13.28 -13.20
N TYR A 466 -6.51 -14.40 -13.12
CA TYR A 466 -7.96 -14.42 -12.94
C TYR A 466 -8.41 -15.60 -12.09
N ASP A 467 -9.48 -15.34 -11.34
CA ASP A 467 -10.35 -16.35 -10.74
C ASP A 467 -11.48 -16.71 -11.73
N GLU A 468 -12.00 -17.93 -11.66
CA GLU A 468 -13.19 -18.37 -12.40
C GLU A 468 -14.09 -19.18 -11.47
N ALA A 469 -14.79 -18.46 -10.60
CA ALA A 469 -15.69 -19.01 -9.61
C ALA A 469 -16.98 -19.56 -10.25
N ARG A 470 -17.52 -20.66 -9.70
CA ARG A 470 -18.76 -21.29 -10.17
C ARG A 470 -19.70 -21.55 -9.01
N PHE A 471 -20.86 -20.92 -9.06
CA PHE A 471 -21.85 -20.93 -7.99
C PHE A 471 -23.12 -21.65 -8.43
N THR A 472 -23.74 -22.38 -7.51
CA THR A 472 -25.14 -22.83 -7.61
C THR A 472 -25.97 -21.93 -6.73
N LEU A 473 -26.95 -21.22 -7.32
CA LEU A 473 -27.74 -20.19 -6.65
C LEU A 473 -29.24 -20.51 -6.81
N THR A 474 -30.05 -20.23 -5.79
CA THR A 474 -31.50 -20.47 -5.86
C THR A 474 -32.23 -19.22 -6.33
N VAL A 475 -33.08 -19.35 -7.35
CA VAL A 475 -33.91 -18.24 -7.84
C VAL A 475 -34.95 -17.86 -6.76
N PRO A 476 -35.07 -16.58 -6.34
CA PRO A 476 -36.04 -16.17 -5.34
C PRO A 476 -37.49 -16.48 -5.77
N ALA A 477 -38.23 -17.19 -4.93
CA ALA A 477 -39.61 -17.66 -5.22
C ALA A 477 -40.67 -16.55 -5.41
N GLY A 478 -40.28 -15.27 -5.32
CA GLY A 478 -41.11 -14.09 -5.57
C GLY A 478 -40.63 -13.19 -6.72
N ALA A 479 -39.59 -13.58 -7.46
CA ALA A 479 -39.18 -12.91 -8.70
C ALA A 479 -39.89 -13.56 -9.90
N PHE A 480 -40.25 -12.78 -10.93
CA PHE A 480 -41.02 -13.23 -12.09
C PHE A 480 -40.74 -12.34 -13.31
N GLY A 481 -40.88 -12.90 -14.51
CA GLY A 481 -40.65 -12.22 -15.79
C GLY A 481 -39.18 -11.88 -16.03
N ALA A 482 -38.95 -10.94 -16.95
CA ALA A 482 -37.60 -10.48 -17.26
C ALA A 482 -36.91 -9.88 -16.02
N GLN A 483 -35.69 -10.33 -15.77
CA GLN A 483 -34.76 -9.79 -14.77
C GLN A 483 -33.34 -9.75 -15.37
N THR A 484 -32.41 -9.14 -14.65
CA THR A 484 -30.97 -9.18 -14.94
C THR A 484 -30.24 -9.92 -13.83
N LEU A 485 -29.47 -10.96 -14.18
CA LEU A 485 -28.39 -11.48 -13.35
C LEU A 485 -27.19 -10.55 -13.49
N SER A 486 -26.83 -9.87 -12.40
CA SER A 486 -25.70 -8.95 -12.32
C SER A 486 -24.61 -9.57 -11.44
N ALA A 487 -23.52 -10.05 -12.05
CA ALA A 487 -22.32 -10.45 -11.33
C ALA A 487 -21.43 -9.21 -11.11
N ARG A 488 -20.93 -9.04 -9.90
CA ARG A 488 -20.27 -7.82 -9.44
C ARG A 488 -19.03 -8.17 -8.63
N VAL A 489 -18.02 -7.33 -8.72
CA VAL A 489 -16.90 -7.34 -7.78
C VAL A 489 -16.94 -6.06 -6.97
N TYR A 490 -16.98 -6.22 -5.65
CA TYR A 490 -16.90 -5.12 -4.69
C TYR A 490 -15.50 -5.10 -4.07
N TYR A 491 -15.07 -3.91 -3.64
CA TYR A 491 -13.86 -3.70 -2.83
C TYR A 491 -14.22 -2.85 -1.61
N GLN A 492 -13.79 -3.29 -0.43
CA GLN A 492 -13.86 -2.55 0.82
C GLN A 492 -12.42 -2.26 1.30
N SER A 493 -12.18 -1.00 1.67
CA SER A 493 -10.88 -0.57 2.20
C SER A 493 -10.75 -0.80 3.70
N MET A 494 -11.84 -0.65 4.45
CA MET A 494 -11.86 -0.74 5.91
C MET A 494 -13.05 -1.57 6.37
N THR A 495 -12.81 -2.53 7.26
CA THR A 495 -13.84 -3.40 7.85
C THR A 495 -14.26 -2.87 9.21
N LYS A 496 -15.49 -3.19 9.61
CA LYS A 496 -15.96 -2.93 10.97
C LYS A 496 -15.12 -3.68 12.01
N GLU A 497 -14.75 -4.93 11.72
CA GLU A 497 -13.90 -5.78 12.56
C GLU A 497 -12.60 -5.08 13.01
N TYR A 498 -11.83 -4.53 12.06
CA TYR A 498 -10.55 -3.88 12.38
C TYR A 498 -10.72 -2.53 13.11
N ILE A 499 -11.80 -1.79 12.84
CA ILE A 499 -12.13 -0.57 13.60
C ILE A 499 -12.57 -0.90 15.04
N ASP A 500 -13.36 -1.96 15.23
CA ASP A 500 -13.74 -2.45 16.56
C ASP A 500 -12.51 -2.91 17.37
N PHE A 501 -11.54 -3.58 16.73
CA PHE A 501 -10.25 -3.98 17.30
C PHE A 501 -9.35 -2.79 17.68
N LEU A 502 -9.10 -1.85 16.76
CA LEU A 502 -8.29 -0.66 17.02
C LEU A 502 -8.88 0.24 18.12
N ARG A 503 -10.18 0.10 18.41
CA ARG A 503 -10.84 0.71 19.56
C ARG A 503 -10.76 -0.15 20.83
N SER A 504 -10.92 -1.48 20.77
CA SER A 504 -10.95 -2.33 21.98
C SER A 504 -9.58 -2.50 22.62
N GLU A 505 -8.52 -2.65 21.81
CA GLU A 505 -7.18 -2.93 22.33
C GLU A 505 -6.37 -1.66 22.65
N ASN A 506 -6.87 -0.46 22.31
CA ASN A 506 -6.24 0.78 22.73
C ASN A 506 -6.56 1.05 24.21
N VAL A 507 -5.54 0.87 25.06
CA VAL A 507 -5.63 1.03 26.51
C VAL A 507 -4.74 2.16 27.04
N THR A 508 -4.11 2.95 26.16
CA THR A 508 -3.17 4.03 26.53
C THR A 508 -3.61 5.44 26.14
N ASP A 509 -4.46 5.63 25.13
CA ASP A 509 -4.93 6.96 24.69
C ASP A 509 -6.37 6.95 24.15
N ASP A 510 -6.79 8.03 23.46
CA ASP A 510 -8.15 8.22 22.93
C ASP A 510 -8.29 8.00 21.41
N LEU A 511 -7.22 7.60 20.72
CA LEU A 511 -7.19 7.52 19.26
C LEU A 511 -8.11 6.43 18.72
N GLY A 512 -8.30 5.33 19.45
CA GLY A 512 -9.24 4.26 19.10
C GLY A 512 -10.71 4.71 19.12
N GLU A 513 -11.16 5.39 20.19
CA GLU A 513 -12.52 5.94 20.24
C GLU A 513 -12.73 7.08 19.24
N ARG A 514 -11.69 7.89 18.98
CA ARG A 514 -11.76 8.94 17.96
C ARG A 514 -11.84 8.38 16.53
N LEU A 515 -11.14 7.27 16.25
CA LEU A 515 -11.26 6.55 15.00
C LEU A 515 -12.67 5.96 14.82
N GLN A 516 -13.26 5.38 15.87
CA GLN A 516 -14.67 4.93 15.87
C GLN A 516 -15.63 6.07 15.52
N ALA A 517 -15.50 7.23 16.18
CA ALA A 517 -16.35 8.39 15.92
C ALA A 517 -16.18 8.93 14.48
N ILE A 518 -14.98 8.86 13.90
CA ILE A 518 -14.72 9.21 12.50
C ILE A 518 -15.37 8.19 11.55
N TYR A 519 -15.29 6.90 11.85
CA TYR A 519 -15.93 5.83 11.07
C TYR A 519 -17.46 6.01 11.02
N GLU A 520 -18.09 6.32 12.16
CA GLU A 520 -19.51 6.68 12.24
C GLU A 520 -19.84 7.98 11.49
N GLU A 521 -19.06 9.06 11.65
CA GLU A 521 -19.29 10.34 10.94
C GLU A 521 -19.18 10.20 9.40
N THR A 522 -18.31 9.30 8.93
CA THR A 522 -18.03 9.09 7.49
C THR A 522 -18.86 7.99 6.84
N GLY A 523 -19.79 7.38 7.57
CA GLY A 523 -20.73 6.39 7.02
C GLY A 523 -20.16 4.97 6.86
N GLU A 524 -19.21 4.58 7.72
CA GLU A 524 -18.83 3.18 7.96
C GLU A 524 -18.23 2.43 6.76
N ALA A 525 -17.42 3.12 5.96
CA ALA A 525 -16.57 2.57 4.89
C ALA A 525 -17.25 1.54 3.95
N PRO A 526 -18.37 1.89 3.30
CA PRO A 526 -19.16 0.95 2.51
C PRO A 526 -18.37 0.49 1.27
N PRO A 527 -18.63 -0.74 0.78
CA PRO A 527 -17.93 -1.28 -0.37
C PRO A 527 -18.23 -0.51 -1.67
N ILE A 528 -17.17 -0.33 -2.46
CA ILE A 528 -17.21 0.31 -3.77
C ILE A 528 -17.32 -0.78 -4.85
N LEU A 529 -18.24 -0.61 -5.80
CA LEU A 529 -18.33 -1.45 -6.98
C LEU A 529 -17.11 -1.20 -7.88
N VAL A 530 -16.31 -2.25 -8.11
CA VAL A 530 -15.11 -2.22 -8.96
C VAL A 530 -15.49 -2.44 -10.42
N ALA A 531 -16.24 -3.52 -10.69
CA ALA A 531 -16.68 -3.90 -12.03
C ALA A 531 -17.89 -4.84 -11.94
N SER A 532 -18.64 -4.95 -13.04
CA SER A 532 -19.78 -5.87 -13.16
C SER A 532 -19.92 -6.44 -14.57
N ALA A 533 -20.65 -7.56 -14.68
CA ALA A 533 -21.14 -8.12 -15.93
C ALA A 533 -22.58 -8.60 -15.76
N ASP A 534 -23.43 -8.25 -16.73
CA ASP A 534 -24.88 -8.46 -16.66
C ASP A 534 -25.36 -9.42 -17.76
N ALA A 535 -26.33 -10.28 -17.43
CA ALA A 535 -27.04 -11.14 -18.37
C ALA A 535 -28.54 -11.14 -18.07
N SER A 536 -29.38 -11.14 -19.12
CA SER A 536 -30.85 -11.22 -18.95
C SER A 536 -31.30 -12.65 -18.66
N ILE A 537 -32.32 -12.79 -17.81
CA ILE A 537 -33.01 -14.04 -17.48
C ILE A 537 -34.53 -13.82 -17.44
N ASP A 538 -35.33 -14.79 -17.91
CA ASP A 538 -36.80 -14.81 -17.80
C ASP A 538 -37.26 -15.87 -16.77
N LEU A 539 -38.29 -15.57 -15.96
CA LEU A 539 -38.70 -16.31 -14.74
C LEU A 539 -40.22 -16.61 -14.61
#